data_AF-A0A925E386-F1
#
_entry.id   AF-A0A925E386-F1
#
_cell.length_a   1.000
_cell.length_b   1.000
_cell.length_c   1.000
_cell.angle_alpha   90.00
_cell.angle_beta   90.00
_cell.angle_gamma   90.00
#
_symmetry.space_group_name_H-M   'P 1'
#
loop_
_entity.id
_entity.type
_entity.pdbx_description
1 polymer ?
#
loop_
_entity_poly.entity_id
_entity_poly.type
_entity_poly.pdbx_seq_one_letter_code
_entity_poly.pdbx_strand_id
1 'polypeptide(L)'
;VEVTFDIDANGILNVSAMDKASGRQQKITITAGSGLREEEVERMVKEAEKHAAEDAKRKESAEVKNQAESTIFSAEKLLRDYGDKLPEDAKKRTNELIEALRLAESGDDVDAIRSASDALTQHIQTLGGSMYQQGADAGDGSTPNGGDTGSGKPQDENVIDAEFTDA
;
A
#
# COMPACT_ATOMS: atom_id res chain seq x y z
N VAL A 1 5.00 16.83 2.58
CA VAL A 1 4.34 18.15 2.51
C VAL A 1 3.37 18.24 3.67
N GLU A 2 3.35 19.35 4.38
CA GLU A 2 2.41 19.66 5.46
C GLU A 2 1.52 20.81 5.02
N VAL A 3 0.21 20.65 5.14
CA VAL A 3 -0.76 21.68 4.80
C VAL A 3 -1.49 22.10 6.06
N THR A 4 -1.44 23.39 6.40
CA THR A 4 -2.11 23.98 7.56
C THR A 4 -3.18 24.95 7.10
N PHE A 5 -4.37 24.82 7.69
CA PHE A 5 -5.52 25.70 7.49
C PHE A 5 -5.72 26.50 8.77
N ASP A 6 -5.52 27.82 8.70
CA ASP A 6 -5.65 28.73 9.84
C ASP A 6 -6.73 29.78 9.56
N ILE A 7 -7.73 29.87 10.43
CA ILE A 7 -8.84 30.83 10.31
C ILE A 7 -8.68 31.86 11.42
N ASP A 8 -8.51 33.13 11.04
CA ASP A 8 -8.37 34.21 12.00
C ASP A 8 -9.73 34.69 12.56
N ALA A 9 -9.70 35.53 13.59
CA ALA A 9 -10.90 36.11 14.20
C ALA A 9 -11.71 37.02 13.25
N ASN A 10 -11.14 37.43 12.12
CA ASN A 10 -11.80 38.20 11.08
C ASN A 10 -12.40 37.32 9.97
N GLY A 11 -12.27 35.99 10.07
CA GLY A 11 -12.74 35.03 9.07
C GLY A 11 -11.85 34.92 7.83
N ILE A 12 -10.60 35.38 7.89
CA ILE A 12 -9.61 35.22 6.82
C ILE A 12 -8.97 33.84 6.94
N LEU A 13 -9.10 33.02 5.90
CA LEU A 13 -8.48 31.70 5.82
C LEU A 13 -7.07 31.83 5.23
N ASN A 14 -6.08 31.43 6.02
CA ASN A 14 -4.69 31.30 5.63
C ASN A 14 -4.38 29.83 5.38
N VAL A 15 -4.13 29.47 4.14
CA VAL A 15 -3.68 28.13 3.76
C VAL A 15 -2.19 28.19 3.53
N SER A 16 -1.42 27.41 4.28
CA SER A 16 0.02 27.29 4.07
C SER A 16 0.42 25.84 3.79
N ALA A 17 1.26 25.64 2.78
CA ALA A 17 1.85 24.36 2.44
C ALA A 17 3.37 24.45 2.61
N MET A 18 3.94 23.60 3.44
CA MET A 18 5.38 23.51 3.69
C MET A 18 5.91 22.15 3.25
N ASP A 19 7.00 22.16 2.48
CA ASP A 19 7.79 20.94 2.28
C ASP A 19 8.74 20.74 3.46
N LYS A 20 8.57 19.64 4.20
CA LYS A 20 9.38 19.32 5.39
C LYS A 20 10.85 19.03 5.05
N ALA A 21 11.17 18.65 3.81
CA ALA A 21 12.55 18.34 3.41
C ALA A 21 13.34 19.59 3.03
N SER A 22 12.74 20.48 2.24
CA SER A 22 13.40 21.71 1.77
C SER A 22 13.15 22.94 2.63
N GLY A 23 12.17 22.89 3.56
CA GLY A 23 11.74 24.03 4.37
C GLY A 23 11.01 25.12 3.58
N ARG A 24 10.80 24.92 2.26
CA ARG A 24 10.13 25.90 1.40
C ARG A 24 8.64 25.93 1.75
N GLN A 25 8.10 27.13 1.93
CA GLN A 25 6.70 27.36 2.23
C GLN A 25 6.03 28.16 1.11
N GLN A 26 4.78 27.84 0.83
CA GLN A 26 3.87 28.66 0.03
C GLN A 26 2.63 28.97 0.87
N LYS A 27 2.11 30.20 0.75
CA LYS A 27 0.95 30.66 1.51
C LYS A 27 -0.04 31.33 0.58
N ILE A 28 -1.32 31.03 0.78
CA ILE A 28 -2.46 31.69 0.13
C ILE A 28 -3.34 32.26 1.25
N THR A 29 -3.80 33.49 1.07
CA THR A 29 -4.75 34.13 1.99
C THR A 29 -6.06 34.36 1.24
N ILE A 30 -7.15 33.83 1.79
CA ILE A 30 -8.51 33.98 1.27
C ILE A 30 -9.25 34.94 2.21
N THR A 31 -9.58 36.13 1.73
CA THR A 31 -10.29 37.16 2.50
C THR A 31 -11.80 36.92 2.50
N ALA A 32 -12.44 37.22 3.64
CA ALA A 32 -13.88 37.06 3.85
C ALA A 32 -14.66 37.97 2.90
N GLY A 33 -15.11 37.40 1.78
CA GLY A 33 -15.88 38.09 0.74
C GLY A 33 -16.40 37.15 -0.35
N SER A 34 -15.85 35.94 -0.46
CA SER A 34 -16.27 34.89 -1.40
C SER A 34 -17.04 33.74 -0.75
N GLY A 35 -17.61 33.96 0.43
CA GLY A 35 -18.34 32.93 1.19
C GLY A 35 -19.72 32.62 0.61
N LEU A 36 -20.28 31.48 1.01
CA LEU A 36 -21.65 31.08 0.69
C LEU A 36 -22.66 31.87 1.55
N ARG A 37 -23.82 32.20 0.99
CA ARG A 37 -24.94 32.75 1.79
C ARG A 37 -25.59 31.65 2.63
N GLU A 38 -26.27 32.01 3.71
CA GLU A 38 -26.95 31.05 4.61
C GLU A 38 -27.88 30.10 3.85
N GLU A 39 -28.69 30.63 2.93
CA GLU A 39 -29.58 29.85 2.07
C GLU A 39 -28.84 28.83 1.19
N GLU A 40 -27.62 29.15 0.79
CA GLU A 40 -26.76 28.27 -0.01
C GLU A 40 -26.12 27.20 0.87
N VAL A 41 -25.74 27.55 2.10
CA VAL A 41 -25.25 26.61 3.11
C VAL A 41 -26.33 25.59 3.44
N GLU A 42 -27.54 26.00 3.79
CA GLU A 42 -28.65 25.09 4.09
C GLU A 42 -28.98 24.17 2.92
N ARG A 43 -28.96 24.70 1.69
CA ARG A 43 -29.16 23.90 0.48
C ARG A 43 -28.05 22.86 0.30
N MET A 44 -26.79 23.23 0.51
CA MET A 44 -25.66 22.31 0.40
C MET A 44 -25.69 21.22 1.47
N VAL A 45 -26.13 21.52 2.70
CA VAL A 45 -26.32 20.51 3.75
C VAL A 45 -27.39 19.48 3.34
N LYS A 46 -28.56 19.94 2.89
CA LYS A 46 -29.65 19.03 2.46
C LYS A 46 -29.26 18.18 1.26
N GLU A 47 -28.56 18.77 0.28
CA GLU A 47 -28.07 18.01 -0.88
C GLU A 47 -26.99 17.00 -0.47
N ALA A 48 -26.07 17.35 0.43
CA ALA A 48 -25.06 16.41 0.94
C ALA A 48 -25.70 15.22 1.65
N GLU A 49 -26.74 15.44 2.47
CA GLU A 49 -27.48 14.35 3.12
C GLU A 49 -28.19 13.44 2.10
N LYS A 50 -28.80 14.03 1.08
CA LYS A 50 -29.52 13.30 0.02
C LYS A 50 -28.57 12.45 -0.83
N HIS A 51 -27.38 12.95 -1.12
CA HIS A 51 -26.39 12.27 -1.98
C HIS A 51 -25.33 11.48 -1.18
N ALA A 52 -25.43 11.44 0.15
CA ALA A 52 -24.44 10.80 1.02
C ALA A 52 -24.10 9.36 0.61
N ALA A 53 -25.11 8.57 0.21
CA ALA A 53 -24.90 7.19 -0.23
C ALA A 53 -24.20 7.08 -1.60
N GLU A 54 -24.51 7.99 -2.52
CA GLU A 54 -23.88 8.05 -3.84
C GLU A 54 -22.41 8.50 -3.72
N ASP A 55 -22.16 9.51 -2.89
CA ASP A 55 -20.81 10.02 -2.62
C ASP A 55 -19.97 8.99 -1.86
N ALA A 56 -20.56 8.22 -0.94
CA ALA A 56 -19.87 7.10 -0.29
C ALA A 56 -19.42 6.04 -1.31
N LYS A 57 -20.29 5.69 -2.28
CA LYS A 57 -19.95 4.73 -3.34
C LYS A 57 -18.86 5.28 -4.28
N ARG A 58 -18.92 6.57 -4.63
CA ARG A 58 -17.87 7.22 -5.42
C ARG A 58 -16.54 7.25 -4.68
N LYS A 59 -16.56 7.55 -3.39
CA LYS A 59 -15.38 7.54 -2.52
C LYS A 59 -14.75 6.15 -2.48
N GLU A 60 -15.56 5.11 -2.26
CA GLU A 60 -15.11 3.71 -2.28
C GLU A 60 -14.46 3.34 -3.61
N SER A 61 -15.08 3.71 -4.73
CA SER A 61 -14.52 3.48 -6.07
C SER A 61 -13.17 4.18 -6.25
N ALA A 62 -13.05 5.44 -5.83
CA ALA A 62 -11.82 6.20 -5.91
C ALA A 62 -10.71 5.62 -5.00
N GLU A 63 -11.04 5.20 -3.78
CA GLU A 63 -10.11 4.54 -2.86
C GLU A 63 -9.58 3.23 -3.45
N VAL A 64 -10.46 2.41 -4.04
CA VAL A 64 -10.08 1.16 -4.70
C VAL A 64 -9.17 1.42 -5.91
N LYS A 65 -9.46 2.42 -6.75
CA LYS A 65 -8.59 2.80 -7.87
C LYS A 65 -7.21 3.27 -7.40
N ASN A 66 -7.15 4.12 -6.37
CA ASN A 66 -5.89 4.58 -5.79
C ASN A 66 -5.06 3.42 -5.19
N GLN A 67 -5.73 2.47 -4.54
CA GLN A 67 -5.07 1.29 -4.00
C GLN A 67 -4.53 0.38 -5.11
N ALA A 68 -5.28 0.22 -6.21
CA ALA A 68 -4.84 -0.52 -7.40
C ALA A 68 -3.59 0.12 -8.01
N GLU A 69 -3.58 1.44 -8.23
CA GLU A 69 -2.43 2.18 -8.76
C GLU A 69 -1.19 2.02 -7.86
N SER A 70 -1.37 2.13 -6.53
CA SER A 70 -0.30 1.90 -5.56
C SER A 70 0.27 0.48 -5.64
N THR A 71 -0.59 -0.51 -5.86
CA THR A 71 -0.21 -1.92 -5.99
C THR A 71 0.56 -2.16 -7.29
N ILE A 72 0.07 -1.62 -8.41
CA ILE A 72 0.78 -1.65 -9.71
C ILE A 72 2.17 -1.05 -9.56
N PHE A 73 2.26 0.16 -9.00
CA PHE A 73 3.54 0.86 -8.83
C PHE A 73 4.54 0.03 -8.00
N SER A 74 4.06 -0.58 -6.92
CA SER A 74 4.88 -1.42 -6.04
C SER A 74 5.35 -2.69 -6.77
N ALA A 75 4.49 -3.32 -7.57
CA ALA A 75 4.81 -4.50 -8.36
C ALA A 75 5.84 -4.18 -9.45
N GLU A 76 5.66 -3.08 -10.18
CA GLU A 76 6.64 -2.64 -11.17
C GLU A 76 7.97 -2.29 -10.54
N LYS A 77 7.96 -1.66 -9.35
CA LYS A 77 9.18 -1.37 -8.62
C LYS A 77 9.91 -2.65 -8.23
N LEU A 78 9.19 -3.67 -7.76
CA LEU A 78 9.77 -4.97 -7.45
C LEU A 78 10.45 -5.59 -8.69
N LEU A 79 9.79 -5.55 -9.85
CA LEU A 79 10.35 -6.05 -11.10
C LEU A 79 11.60 -5.26 -11.54
N ARG A 80 11.59 -3.93 -11.38
CA ARG A 80 12.76 -3.09 -11.68
C ARG A 80 13.95 -3.37 -10.76
N ASP A 81 13.69 -3.55 -9.46
CA ASP A 81 14.75 -3.66 -8.46
C ASP A 81 15.28 -5.11 -8.32
N TYR A 82 14.42 -6.12 -8.54
CA TYR A 82 14.72 -7.53 -8.28
C TYR A 82 14.49 -8.46 -9.47
N GLY A 83 14.08 -7.96 -10.64
CA GLY A 83 13.75 -8.77 -11.82
C GLY A 83 14.83 -9.78 -12.22
N ASP A 84 16.10 -9.42 -12.09
CA ASP A 84 17.22 -10.32 -12.44
C ASP A 84 17.36 -11.52 -11.49
N LYS A 85 16.81 -11.42 -10.27
CA LYS A 85 16.80 -12.49 -9.27
C LYS A 85 15.52 -13.32 -9.30
N LEU A 86 14.55 -12.91 -10.10
CA LEU A 86 13.25 -13.58 -10.21
C LEU A 86 13.26 -14.58 -11.37
N PRO A 87 12.64 -15.76 -11.20
CA PRO A 87 12.40 -16.68 -12.32
C PRO A 87 11.64 -16.01 -13.46
N GLU A 88 11.95 -16.38 -14.71
CA GLU A 88 11.26 -15.84 -15.90
C GLU A 88 9.74 -16.03 -15.84
N ASP A 89 9.28 -17.19 -15.36
CA ASP A 89 7.85 -17.47 -15.20
C ASP A 89 7.19 -16.51 -14.20
N ALA A 90 7.88 -16.18 -13.11
CA ALA A 90 7.37 -15.23 -12.11
C ALA A 90 7.33 -13.80 -12.66
N LYS A 91 8.34 -13.38 -13.44
CA LYS A 91 8.34 -12.08 -14.12
C LYS A 91 7.21 -11.96 -15.12
N LYS A 92 7.01 -12.99 -15.95
CA LYS A 92 5.92 -13.04 -16.93
C LYS A 92 4.56 -12.97 -16.25
N ARG A 93 4.36 -13.77 -15.20
CA ARG A 93 3.12 -13.80 -14.42
C ARG A 93 2.83 -12.45 -13.73
N THR A 94 3.85 -11.81 -13.17
CA THR A 94 3.70 -10.49 -12.54
C THR A 94 3.28 -9.43 -13.57
N ASN A 95 3.93 -9.39 -14.73
CA ASN A 95 3.55 -8.47 -15.81
C ASN A 95 2.13 -8.70 -16.32
N GLU A 96 1.70 -9.96 -16.49
CA GLU A 96 0.32 -10.30 -16.88
C GLU A 96 -0.70 -9.77 -15.86
N LEU A 97 -0.42 -9.90 -14.56
CA LEU A 97 -1.30 -9.41 -13.49
C LEU A 97 -1.32 -7.88 -13.41
N ILE A 98 -0.19 -7.21 -13.65
CA ILE A 98 -0.11 -5.75 -13.74
C ILE A 98 -1.00 -5.23 -14.88
N GLU A 99 -0.87 -5.82 -16.07
CA GLU A 99 -1.67 -5.40 -17.23
C GLU A 99 -3.16 -5.70 -17.06
N ALA A 100 -3.50 -6.83 -16.44
CA ALA A 100 -4.89 -7.15 -16.08
C ALA A 100 -5.49 -6.13 -15.11
N LEU A 101 -4.72 -5.72 -14.09
CA LEU A 101 -5.17 -4.72 -13.12
C LEU A 101 -5.31 -3.33 -13.76
N ARG A 102 -4.36 -2.92 -14.62
CA ARG A 102 -4.47 -1.67 -15.39
C ARG A 102 -5.71 -1.63 -16.27
N LEU A 103 -6.02 -2.74 -16.94
CA LEU A 103 -7.21 -2.84 -17.76
C LEU A 103 -8.48 -2.73 -16.89
N ALA A 104 -8.51 -3.39 -15.73
CA ALA A 104 -9.64 -3.28 -14.80
C ALA A 104 -9.81 -1.86 -14.25
N GLU A 105 -8.71 -1.18 -13.90
CA GLU A 105 -8.71 0.20 -13.38
C GLU A 105 -9.24 1.22 -14.40
N SER A 106 -9.04 0.96 -15.69
CA SER A 106 -9.59 1.79 -16.77
C SER A 106 -11.13 1.73 -16.88
N GLY A 107 -11.76 0.74 -16.24
CA GLY A 107 -13.20 0.60 -16.12
C GLY A 107 -13.77 1.19 -14.82
N ASP A 108 -15.05 0.90 -14.57
CA ASP A 108 -15.79 1.33 -13.37
C ASP A 108 -16.29 0.16 -12.52
N ASP A 109 -15.82 -1.05 -12.80
CA ASP A 109 -16.15 -2.25 -12.02
C ASP A 109 -15.22 -2.38 -10.81
N VAL A 110 -15.71 -1.93 -9.65
CA VAL A 110 -14.97 -1.96 -8.38
C VAL A 110 -14.61 -3.38 -7.96
N ASP A 111 -15.48 -4.37 -8.23
CA ASP A 111 -15.24 -5.76 -7.84
C ASP A 111 -14.18 -6.42 -8.72
N ALA A 112 -14.16 -6.07 -10.01
CA ALA A 112 -13.09 -6.48 -10.91
C ALA A 112 -11.73 -5.88 -10.49
N ILE A 113 -11.69 -4.59 -10.13
CA ILE A 113 -10.45 -3.93 -9.67
C ILE A 113 -9.95 -4.57 -8.38
N ARG A 114 -10.84 -4.85 -7.42
CA ARG A 114 -10.49 -5.56 -6.18
C ARG A 114 -9.93 -6.94 -6.44
N SER A 115 -10.64 -7.74 -7.23
CA SER A 115 -10.22 -9.11 -7.54
C SER A 115 -8.86 -9.15 -8.23
N ALA A 116 -8.61 -8.24 -9.17
CA ALA A 116 -7.31 -8.12 -9.84
C ALA A 116 -6.21 -7.61 -8.90
N SER A 117 -6.53 -6.67 -8.00
CA SER A 117 -5.60 -6.16 -6.98
C SER A 117 -5.20 -7.25 -5.99
N ASP A 118 -6.16 -8.05 -5.54
CA ASP A 118 -5.93 -9.17 -4.64
C ASP A 118 -5.07 -10.25 -5.30
N ALA A 119 -5.35 -10.59 -6.57
CA ALA A 119 -4.57 -11.55 -7.33
C ALA A 119 -3.10 -11.12 -7.48
N LEU A 120 -2.85 -9.83 -7.79
CA LEU A 120 -1.50 -9.28 -7.88
C LEU A 120 -0.81 -9.30 -6.50
N THR A 121 -1.52 -8.88 -5.45
CA THR A 121 -0.99 -8.86 -4.08
C THR A 121 -0.60 -10.26 -3.59
N GLN A 122 -1.47 -11.25 -3.81
CA GLN A 122 -1.20 -12.65 -3.46
C GLN A 122 0.01 -13.21 -4.22
N HIS A 123 0.14 -12.88 -5.51
CA HIS A 123 1.28 -13.29 -6.30
C HIS A 123 2.60 -12.71 -5.76
N ILE A 124 2.60 -11.41 -5.44
CA ILE A 124 3.78 -10.72 -4.86
C ILE A 124 4.15 -11.31 -3.49
N GLN A 125 3.17 -11.61 -2.65
CA GLN A 125 3.42 -12.25 -1.34
C GLN A 125 4.05 -13.63 -1.50
N THR A 126 3.52 -14.45 -2.42
CA THR A 126 4.07 -15.78 -2.73
C THR A 126 5.50 -15.68 -3.25
N LEU A 127 5.76 -14.69 -4.11
CA LEU A 127 7.07 -14.42 -4.67
C LEU A 127 8.08 -13.99 -3.59
N GLY A 128 7.69 -13.08 -2.71
CA GLY A 128 8.50 -12.65 -1.57
C GLY A 128 8.81 -13.80 -0.60
N GLY A 129 7.83 -14.66 -0.31
CA GLY A 129 8.03 -15.86 0.50
C GLY A 129 9.04 -16.84 -0.12
N SER A 130 8.94 -17.05 -1.43
CA SER A 130 9.85 -17.92 -2.18
C SER A 130 11.29 -17.37 -2.19
N MET A 131 11.46 -16.05 -2.32
CA MET A 131 12.78 -15.41 -2.23
C MET A 131 13.39 -15.48 -0.82
N TYR A 132 12.57 -15.38 0.22
CA TYR A 132 13.05 -15.46 1.62
C TYR A 132 13.48 -16.87 1.99
N GLN A 133 12.73 -17.90 1.54
CA GLN A 133 13.14 -19.30 1.68
C GLN A 133 14.44 -19.60 0.91
N GLN A 134 14.60 -19.04 -0.29
CA GLN A 134 15.86 -19.18 -1.05
C GLN A 134 17.06 -18.47 -0.39
N GLY A 135 16.82 -17.41 0.39
CA GLY A 135 17.83 -16.72 1.19
C GLY A 135 18.17 -17.44 2.51
N ALA A 136 17.23 -18.17 3.10
CA ALA A 136 17.46 -18.99 4.29
C ALA A 136 18.25 -20.28 3.98
N ASP A 137 18.12 -20.82 2.77
CA ASP A 137 18.91 -21.98 2.32
C ASP A 137 20.34 -21.60 1.85
N ALA A 138 20.58 -20.32 1.54
CA ALA A 138 21.90 -19.80 1.16
C ALA A 138 22.76 -19.31 2.35
N GLY A 139 22.39 -19.72 3.57
CA GLY A 139 22.91 -19.20 4.83
C GLY A 139 23.28 -20.26 5.87
N ASP A 140 23.69 -21.47 5.49
CA ASP A 140 24.52 -22.33 6.33
C ASP A 140 25.45 -23.21 5.49
N GLY A 141 26.58 -22.61 5.09
CA GLY A 141 27.69 -23.26 4.42
C GLY A 141 29.00 -22.99 5.14
N SER A 142 29.01 -23.05 6.47
CA SER A 142 30.24 -23.02 7.27
C SER A 142 30.51 -24.37 7.92
N THR A 143 31.27 -25.20 7.18
CA THR A 143 32.13 -26.31 7.63
C THR A 143 31.54 -27.48 8.44
N PRO A 144 31.81 -28.71 7.97
CA PRO A 144 32.25 -29.79 8.85
C PRO A 144 33.68 -30.17 8.45
N ASN A 145 34.68 -29.71 9.21
CA ASN A 145 35.91 -30.46 9.34
C ASN A 145 36.03 -30.91 10.79
N GLY A 146 35.81 -32.21 10.99
CA GLY A 146 35.87 -32.86 12.29
C GLY A 146 37.27 -32.84 12.88
N GLY A 147 37.31 -32.75 14.22
CA GLY A 147 38.50 -32.86 15.05
C GLY A 147 38.12 -33.06 16.51
N ASP A 148 37.66 -34.29 16.80
CA ASP A 148 37.68 -35.04 18.07
C ASP A 148 38.33 -34.39 19.32
N THR A 149 37.59 -34.20 20.43
CA THR A 149 37.70 -34.98 21.71
C THR A 149 36.83 -34.41 22.84
N GLY A 150 35.98 -35.25 23.46
CA GLY A 150 35.88 -35.36 24.93
C GLY A 150 34.86 -34.52 25.74
N SER A 151 33.77 -35.19 26.14
CA SER A 151 33.13 -35.16 27.49
C SER A 151 32.24 -33.99 27.94
N GLY A 152 30.96 -34.29 28.24
CA GLY A 152 30.16 -33.55 29.25
C GLY A 152 28.72 -33.17 28.85
N LYS A 153 27.75 -33.89 29.41
CA LYS A 153 26.26 -33.71 29.39
C LYS A 153 25.81 -32.41 30.11
N PRO A 154 24.49 -32.06 30.18
CA PRO A 154 23.51 -31.57 29.18
C PRO A 154 22.85 -30.20 29.56
N GLN A 155 21.99 -29.61 28.71
CA GLN A 155 20.69 -28.93 29.02
C GLN A 155 20.23 -28.03 27.85
N ASP A 156 19.04 -28.29 27.29
CA ASP A 156 17.78 -27.48 27.38
C ASP A 156 17.92 -26.09 26.72
N GLU A 157 17.09 -25.59 25.80
CA GLU A 157 15.78 -25.88 25.23
C GLU A 157 15.70 -25.00 23.96
N ASN A 158 15.04 -25.45 22.90
CA ASN A 158 14.09 -24.62 22.14
C ASN A 158 13.30 -25.48 21.15
N VAL A 159 12.16 -25.89 21.68
CA VAL A 159 10.91 -26.37 21.08
C VAL A 159 10.74 -26.07 19.59
N ILE A 160 10.52 -27.12 18.80
CA ILE A 160 9.89 -27.05 17.47
C ILE A 160 8.52 -27.71 17.64
N ASP A 161 7.47 -26.91 17.81
CA ASP A 161 6.09 -27.39 17.74
C ASP A 161 5.71 -27.56 16.27
N ALA A 162 5.81 -28.80 15.80
CA ALA A 162 5.32 -29.23 14.50
C ALA A 162 3.80 -29.44 14.54
N GLU A 163 3.17 -28.99 13.47
CA GLU A 163 1.75 -28.88 13.18
C GLU A 163 0.93 -30.15 13.49
N PHE A 164 -0.22 -29.96 14.15
CA PHE A 164 -1.28 -30.96 14.26
C PHE A 164 -2.36 -30.62 13.22
N THR A 165 -2.56 -31.50 12.24
CA THR A 165 -3.70 -31.48 11.31
C THR A 165 -4.72 -32.51 11.80
N ASP A 166 -5.90 -32.04 12.23
CA ASP A 166 -7.02 -32.91 12.59
C ASP A 166 -7.75 -33.40 11.33
N ALA A 167 -8.04 -34.70 11.32
CA ALA A 167 -8.99 -35.39 10.44
C ALA A 167 -10.14 -35.94 11.30
#